data_AF-A0A8H7FD51-F1
#
_entry.id   AF-A0A8H7FD51-F1
#
_cell.length_a   1.000
_cell.length_b   1.000
_cell.length_c   1.000
_cell.angle_alpha   90.00
_cell.angle_beta   90.00
_cell.angle_gamma   90.00
#
_symmetry.space_group_name_H-M   'P 1'
#
loop_
_entity.id
_entity.type
_entity.pdbx_description
1 polymer ?
#
loop_
_entity_poly.entity_id
_entity_poly.type
_entity_poly.pdbx_seq_one_letter_code
_entity_poly.pdbx_strand_id
1 'polypeptide(L)'
;MKLSIFQVLYGQFTTVPPVETADLSGQTVVVVGANTGLGLEAAKHFARMNPGRLILACRNQVKGDAAVAFTDYTKAEVWSIDLSSFSSIIAFADKLEKDGGQLDILVMNAAIVTYVYEATADGYESSLQVNHLGTSLLSLLLLPSLVKTAKEKSAISRLVIVSSDMHYFTEISKDEQASPSIIAKLNSKEYSTKG
;
A
#
# COMPACT_ATOMS: atom_id res chain seq x y z
N MET A 1 -14.73 10.49 -11.41
CA MET A 1 -15.17 11.82 -10.90
C MET A 1 -13.96 12.74 -11.01
N LYS A 2 -14.01 13.90 -11.67
CA LYS A 2 -12.88 14.86 -11.71
C LYS A 2 -13.10 15.91 -10.61
N LEU A 3 -12.18 16.03 -9.66
CA LEU A 3 -12.17 17.13 -8.69
C LEU A 3 -11.41 18.33 -9.28
N SER A 4 -11.85 19.55 -8.97
CA SER A 4 -11.10 20.76 -9.32
C SER A 4 -9.98 21.02 -8.31
N ILE A 5 -8.95 21.79 -8.72
CA ILE A 5 -7.84 22.15 -7.82
C ILE A 5 -8.34 22.92 -6.59
N PHE A 6 -9.37 23.75 -6.76
CA PHE A 6 -10.02 24.46 -5.67
C PHE A 6 -10.70 23.50 -4.69
N GLN A 7 -11.33 22.42 -5.17
CA GLN A 7 -11.96 21.43 -4.30
C GLN A 7 -10.91 20.63 -3.51
N VAL A 8 -9.80 20.25 -4.14
CA VAL A 8 -8.70 19.57 -3.45
C VAL A 8 -8.08 20.49 -2.39
N LEU A 9 -7.77 21.74 -2.74
CA LEU A 9 -7.20 22.72 -1.81
C LEU A 9 -8.17 23.04 -0.66
N TYR A 10 -9.44 23.28 -0.96
CA TYR A 10 -10.47 23.51 0.06
C TYR A 10 -10.57 22.31 1.00
N GLY A 11 -10.56 21.09 0.45
CA GLY A 11 -10.55 19.84 1.21
C GLY A 11 -9.41 19.74 2.23
N GLN A 12 -8.22 20.27 1.92
CA GLN A 12 -7.09 20.31 2.87
C GLN A 12 -7.38 21.17 4.11
N PHE A 13 -8.31 22.12 4.02
CA PHE A 13 -8.73 22.98 5.13
C PHE A 13 -10.06 22.54 5.75
N THR A 14 -10.66 21.45 5.29
CA THR A 14 -11.88 20.90 5.91
C THR A 14 -11.54 20.04 7.12
N THR A 15 -12.44 20.02 8.09
CA THR A 15 -12.32 19.12 9.24
C THR A 15 -12.42 17.67 8.78
N VAL A 16 -11.35 16.91 9.01
CA VAL A 16 -11.35 15.46 8.81
C VAL A 16 -12.40 14.86 9.74
N PRO A 17 -13.23 13.90 9.28
CA PRO A 17 -14.15 13.19 10.16
C PRO A 17 -13.40 12.59 11.35
N PRO A 18 -14.07 12.44 12.51
CA PRO A 18 -13.46 11.83 13.69
C PRO A 18 -12.93 10.44 13.33
N VAL A 19 -11.80 10.05 13.91
CA VAL A 19 -11.22 8.76 13.59
C VAL A 19 -12.09 7.65 14.18
N GLU A 20 -12.59 6.78 13.30
CA GLU A 20 -13.35 5.60 13.68
C GLU A 20 -12.52 4.70 14.59
N THR A 21 -13.15 4.19 15.66
CA THR A 21 -12.53 3.26 16.60
C THR A 21 -13.31 1.95 16.61
N ALA A 22 -12.59 0.83 16.58
CA ALA A 22 -13.16 -0.50 16.72
C ALA A 22 -12.28 -1.36 17.63
N ASP A 23 -12.82 -2.45 18.16
CA ASP A 23 -12.01 -3.50 18.77
C ASP A 23 -11.58 -4.48 17.67
N LEU A 24 -10.28 -4.60 17.46
CA LEU A 24 -9.67 -5.48 16.48
C LEU A 24 -9.07 -6.74 17.12
N SER A 25 -9.43 -7.05 18.37
CA SER A 25 -8.97 -8.25 19.07
C SER A 25 -9.14 -9.50 18.21
N GLY A 26 -8.05 -10.25 18.03
CA GLY A 26 -8.01 -11.45 17.19
C GLY A 26 -7.97 -11.22 15.67
N GLN A 27 -7.92 -9.96 15.21
CA GLN A 27 -7.73 -9.61 13.81
C GLN A 27 -6.25 -9.34 13.47
N THR A 28 -5.85 -9.73 12.26
CA THR A 28 -4.52 -9.47 11.70
C THR A 28 -4.59 -8.29 10.73
N VAL A 29 -3.81 -7.26 11.03
CA VAL A 29 -3.71 -6.03 10.23
C VAL A 29 -2.30 -5.94 9.63
N VAL A 30 -2.22 -5.75 8.32
CA VAL A 30 -0.97 -5.47 7.61
C VAL A 30 -1.03 -4.06 7.04
N VAL A 31 -0.02 -3.23 7.35
CA VAL A 31 0.14 -1.90 6.76
C VAL A 31 1.45 -1.86 5.98
N VAL A 32 1.37 -1.69 4.67
CA VAL A 32 2.53 -1.61 3.78
C VAL A 32 3.01 -0.16 3.69
N GLY A 33 4.30 0.07 3.93
CA GLY A 33 4.86 1.42 4.05
C GLY A 33 4.59 2.07 5.41
N ALA A 34 4.62 1.28 6.48
CA ALA A 34 4.23 1.71 7.82
C ALA A 34 5.34 2.40 8.64
N ASN A 35 6.51 2.65 8.06
CA ASN A 35 7.66 3.21 8.79
C ASN A 35 7.70 4.75 8.82
N THR A 36 6.82 5.44 8.10
CA THR A 36 6.78 6.91 8.06
C THR A 36 5.41 7.41 7.56
N GLY A 37 5.16 8.72 7.72
CA GLY A 37 4.02 9.42 7.13
C GLY A 37 2.66 8.81 7.48
N LEU A 38 1.75 8.78 6.51
CA LEU A 38 0.38 8.26 6.68
C LEU A 38 0.36 6.78 7.10
N GLY A 39 1.29 5.97 6.61
CA GLY A 39 1.37 4.55 6.98
C GLY A 39 1.72 4.35 8.45
N LEU A 40 2.64 5.16 8.99
CA LEU A 40 2.98 5.13 10.42
C LEU A 40 1.81 5.60 11.29
N GLU A 41 1.15 6.70 10.92
CA GLU A 41 -0.02 7.17 11.66
C GLU A 41 -1.18 6.18 11.60
N ALA A 42 -1.39 5.49 10.46
CA ALA A 42 -2.35 4.40 10.36
C ALA A 42 -1.98 3.23 11.29
N ALA A 43 -0.70 2.81 11.34
CA ALA A 43 -0.25 1.76 12.24
C ALA A 43 -0.45 2.13 13.72
N LYS A 44 -0.15 3.37 14.11
CA LYS A 44 -0.43 3.91 15.46
C LYS A 44 -1.92 3.89 15.78
N HIS A 45 -2.76 4.21 14.80
CA HIS A 45 -4.20 4.19 15.00
C HIS A 45 -4.75 2.77 15.17
N PHE A 46 -4.28 1.82 14.35
CA PHE A 46 -4.62 0.42 14.51
C PHE A 46 -4.11 -0.15 15.84
N ALA A 47 -2.91 0.19 16.29
CA ALA A 47 -2.39 -0.22 17.59
C ALA A 47 -3.35 0.11 18.76
N ARG A 48 -3.95 1.30 18.76
CA ARG A 48 -4.94 1.72 19.77
C ARG A 48 -6.23 0.91 19.76
N MET A 49 -6.52 0.23 18.65
CA MET A 49 -7.69 -0.64 18.46
C MET A 49 -7.45 -2.09 18.91
N ASN A 50 -6.30 -2.37 19.53
CA ASN A 50 -5.92 -3.69 20.06
C ASN A 50 -6.05 -4.87 19.06
N PRO A 51 -5.45 -4.79 17.87
CA PRO A 51 -5.49 -5.88 16.90
C PRO A 51 -4.89 -7.15 17.50
N GLY A 52 -5.42 -8.32 17.14
CA GLY A 52 -4.77 -9.59 17.51
C GLY A 52 -3.30 -9.62 17.06
N ARG A 53 -3.03 -9.03 15.89
CA ARG A 53 -1.70 -8.89 15.29
C ARG A 53 -1.60 -7.65 14.42
N LEU A 54 -0.49 -6.92 14.52
CA LEU A 54 -0.21 -5.74 13.69
C LEU A 54 1.16 -5.91 13.00
N ILE A 55 1.15 -5.97 11.67
CA ILE A 55 2.37 -6.13 10.86
C ILE A 55 2.67 -4.81 10.14
N LEU A 56 3.79 -4.19 10.51
CA LEU A 56 4.38 -3.04 9.83
C LEU A 56 5.26 -3.56 8.70
N ALA A 57 4.71 -3.63 7.49
CA ALA A 57 5.41 -4.12 6.32
C ALA A 57 6.24 -2.99 5.70
N CYS A 58 7.56 -3.07 5.76
CA CYS A 58 8.48 -1.98 5.43
C CYS A 58 9.66 -2.47 4.59
N ARG A 59 10.19 -1.64 3.68
CA ARG A 59 11.38 -2.01 2.88
C ARG A 59 12.67 -2.09 3.71
N ASN A 60 12.81 -1.19 4.68
CA ASN A 60 14.01 -1.11 5.51
C ASN A 60 13.67 -1.58 6.92
N GLN A 61 14.22 -2.74 7.31
CA GLN A 61 13.98 -3.36 8.62
C GLN A 61 14.30 -2.40 9.77
N VAL A 62 15.47 -1.76 9.76
CA VAL A 62 15.91 -0.83 10.82
C VAL A 62 14.92 0.33 11.01
N LYS A 63 14.43 0.91 9.93
CA LYS A 63 13.41 1.97 9.99
C LYS A 63 12.06 1.44 10.48
N GLY A 64 11.69 0.21 10.12
CA GLY A 64 10.50 -0.45 10.63
C GLY A 64 10.58 -0.74 12.13
N ASP A 65 11.73 -1.24 12.61
CA ASP A 65 11.95 -1.54 14.03
C ASP A 65 11.87 -0.26 14.87
N ALA A 66 12.44 0.84 14.38
CA ALA A 66 12.28 2.15 15.00
C ALA A 66 10.82 2.63 14.97
N ALA A 67 10.06 2.29 13.92
CA ALA A 67 8.66 2.66 13.77
C ALA A 67 7.74 1.99 14.81
N VAL A 68 8.04 0.75 15.20
CA VAL A 68 7.29 0.01 16.24
C VAL A 68 7.25 0.79 17.55
N ALA A 69 8.35 1.43 17.94
CA ALA A 69 8.43 2.21 19.17
C ALA A 69 7.39 3.36 19.24
N PHE A 70 6.97 3.89 18.09
CA PHE A 70 5.95 4.94 18.04
C PHE A 70 4.51 4.43 18.11
N THR A 71 4.29 3.12 18.00
CA THR A 71 2.95 2.51 18.04
C THR A 71 2.43 2.30 19.46
N ASP A 72 3.32 2.34 20.47
CA ASP A 72 3.02 1.96 21.85
C ASP A 72 2.34 0.56 21.96
N TYR A 73 2.65 -0.35 21.03
CA TYR A 73 2.02 -1.65 20.92
C TYR A 73 3.02 -2.81 20.90
N THR A 74 2.94 -3.68 21.91
CA THR A 74 3.93 -4.75 22.13
C THR A 74 3.81 -5.92 21.17
N LYS A 75 2.66 -6.09 20.50
CA LYS A 75 2.44 -7.14 19.50
C LYS A 75 2.61 -6.65 18.06
N ALA A 76 3.18 -5.46 17.88
CA ALA A 76 3.55 -4.98 16.56
C ALA A 76 4.80 -5.72 16.06
N GLU A 77 4.74 -6.23 14.85
CA GLU A 77 5.82 -6.94 14.17
C GLU A 77 6.26 -6.16 12.94
N VAL A 78 7.54 -6.31 12.55
CA VAL A 78 8.07 -5.69 11.33
C VAL A 78 8.41 -6.77 10.34
N TRP A 79 7.83 -6.69 9.15
CA TRP A 79 8.09 -7.62 8.07
C TRP A 79 8.71 -6.88 6.88
N SER A 80 9.79 -7.41 6.34
CA SER A 80 10.46 -6.80 5.19
C SER A 80 9.68 -7.02 3.90
N ILE A 81 9.43 -5.96 3.13
CA ILE A 81 8.90 -6.05 1.76
C ILE A 81 9.41 -4.89 0.90
N ASP A 82 9.90 -5.21 -0.29
CA ASP A 82 10.24 -4.24 -1.32
C ASP A 82 9.29 -4.37 -2.51
N LEU A 83 8.43 -3.37 -2.72
CA LEU A 83 7.52 -3.34 -3.86
C LEU A 83 8.23 -3.13 -5.22
N SER A 84 9.51 -2.77 -5.22
CA SER A 84 10.35 -2.70 -6.41
C SER A 84 10.99 -4.04 -6.82
N SER A 85 10.62 -5.13 -6.14
CA SER A 85 11.09 -6.49 -6.41
C SER A 85 9.94 -7.50 -6.37
N PHE A 86 9.60 -8.11 -7.50
CA PHE A 86 8.53 -9.12 -7.55
C PHE A 86 8.86 -10.35 -6.71
N SER A 87 10.14 -10.76 -6.66
CA SER A 87 10.57 -11.85 -5.78
C SER A 87 10.38 -11.51 -4.30
N SER A 88 10.64 -10.26 -3.89
CA SER A 88 10.34 -9.81 -2.52
C SER A 88 8.83 -9.86 -2.22
N ILE A 89 7.98 -9.49 -3.17
CA ILE A 89 6.51 -9.50 -3.02
C ILE A 89 5.99 -10.93 -2.86
N ILE A 90 6.46 -11.84 -3.73
CA ILE A 90 6.09 -13.26 -3.67
C ILE A 90 6.55 -13.86 -2.34
N ALA A 91 7.80 -13.60 -1.94
CA ALA A 91 8.32 -14.09 -0.66
C ALA A 91 7.52 -13.59 0.55
N PHE A 92 7.04 -12.34 0.52
CA PHE A 92 6.18 -11.81 1.57
C PHE A 92 4.84 -12.54 1.63
N ALA A 93 4.20 -12.76 0.48
CA ALA A 93 2.92 -13.49 0.40
C ALA A 93 3.08 -14.95 0.87
N ASP A 94 4.12 -15.65 0.41
CA ASP A 94 4.45 -17.01 0.84
C ASP A 94 4.70 -17.08 2.35
N LYS A 95 5.39 -16.07 2.90
CA LYS A 95 5.63 -15.99 4.34
C LYS A 95 4.32 -15.84 5.11
N LEU A 96 3.39 -15.01 4.64
CA LEU A 96 2.09 -14.84 5.29
C LEU A 96 1.27 -16.13 5.25
N GLU A 97 1.28 -16.82 4.10
CA GLU A 97 0.58 -18.11 3.95
C GLU A 97 1.15 -19.18 4.88
N LYS A 98 2.49 -19.33 4.93
CA LYS A 98 3.18 -20.28 5.83
C LYS A 98 2.93 -19.98 7.30
N ASP A 99 2.68 -18.72 7.62
CA ASP A 99 2.42 -18.24 8.98
C ASP A 99 0.93 -18.26 9.34
N GLY A 100 0.18 -19.21 8.77
CA GLY A 100 -1.24 -19.45 9.06
C GLY A 100 -2.21 -18.77 8.09
N GLY A 101 -1.74 -17.82 7.28
CA GLY A 101 -2.53 -17.23 6.20
C GLY A 101 -3.69 -16.33 6.65
N GLN A 102 -3.76 -15.96 7.93
CA GLN A 102 -4.81 -15.08 8.45
C GLN A 102 -4.50 -13.62 8.14
N LEU A 103 -5.46 -12.94 7.51
CA LEU A 103 -5.36 -11.53 7.14
C LEU A 103 -6.75 -10.92 7.11
N ASP A 104 -7.01 -9.97 8.00
CA ASP A 104 -8.32 -9.30 8.10
C ASP A 104 -8.31 -7.94 7.42
N ILE A 105 -7.22 -7.17 7.56
CA ILE A 105 -7.09 -5.84 7.00
C ILE A 105 -5.73 -5.70 6.32
N LEU A 106 -5.73 -5.33 5.04
CA LEU A 106 -4.53 -5.02 4.26
C LEU A 106 -4.60 -3.57 3.79
N VAL A 107 -3.64 -2.75 4.23
CA VAL A 107 -3.51 -1.35 3.82
C VAL A 107 -2.28 -1.21 2.92
N MET A 108 -2.51 -1.02 1.63
CA MET A 108 -1.51 -0.73 0.62
C MET A 108 -1.24 0.78 0.60
N ASN A 109 -0.30 1.23 1.44
CA ASN A 109 0.06 2.65 1.56
C ASN A 109 1.42 3.02 0.95
N ALA A 110 2.34 2.06 0.81
CA ALA A 110 3.66 2.34 0.26
C ALA A 110 3.57 2.90 -1.15
N ALA A 111 4.22 4.04 -1.37
CA ALA A 111 4.37 4.68 -2.66
C ALA A 111 5.68 5.48 -2.70
N ILE A 112 6.17 5.76 -3.90
CA ILE A 112 7.27 6.68 -4.16
C ILE A 112 6.79 7.83 -5.05
N VAL A 113 7.48 8.96 -4.93
CA VAL A 113 7.33 10.11 -5.84
C VAL A 113 8.75 10.48 -6.30
N THR A 114 9.02 10.33 -7.58
CA THR A 114 10.30 10.69 -8.20
C THR A 114 10.05 11.37 -9.55
N TYR A 115 10.97 12.25 -9.94
CA TYR A 115 11.01 12.92 -11.25
C TYR A 115 12.16 12.40 -12.12
N VAL A 116 12.89 11.39 -11.64
CA VAL A 116 14.02 10.78 -12.34
C VAL A 116 13.61 9.39 -12.79
N TYR A 117 13.74 9.12 -14.08
CA TYR A 117 13.55 7.78 -14.63
C TYR A 117 14.64 6.84 -14.10
N GLU A 118 14.21 5.81 -13.40
CA GLU A 118 15.05 4.71 -12.94
C GLU A 118 14.29 3.40 -13.14
N ALA A 119 14.96 2.41 -13.72
CA ALA A 119 14.41 1.06 -13.82
C ALA A 119 14.78 0.25 -12.57
N THR A 120 13.82 -0.48 -12.04
CA THR A 120 14.01 -1.47 -10.98
C THR A 120 14.82 -2.66 -11.49
N ALA A 121 15.19 -3.56 -10.58
CA ALA A 121 15.83 -4.83 -10.93
C ALA A 121 14.96 -5.73 -11.84
N ASP A 122 13.63 -5.56 -11.81
CA ASP A 122 12.70 -6.30 -12.67
C ASP A 122 12.47 -5.64 -14.04
N GLY A 123 13.15 -4.51 -14.32
CA GLY A 123 13.11 -3.84 -15.62
C GLY A 123 11.92 -2.89 -15.83
N TYR A 124 11.25 -2.49 -14.74
CA TYR A 124 10.15 -1.53 -14.78
C TYR A 124 10.56 -0.17 -14.20
N GLU A 125 9.97 0.92 -14.71
CA GLU A 125 10.12 2.24 -14.13
C GLU A 125 9.68 2.20 -12.66
N SER A 126 10.48 2.83 -11.81
CA SER A 126 10.36 2.77 -10.34
C SER A 126 8.98 3.11 -9.81
N SER A 127 8.35 4.20 -10.28
CA SER A 127 7.03 4.64 -9.82
C SER A 127 5.94 3.72 -10.34
N LEU A 128 6.01 3.32 -11.61
CA LEU A 128 5.13 2.33 -12.22
C LEU A 128 5.15 1.02 -11.44
N GLN A 129 6.34 0.52 -11.11
CA GLN A 129 6.44 -0.72 -10.37
C GLN A 129 5.97 -0.58 -8.93
N VAL A 130 6.54 0.35 -8.15
CA VAL A 130 6.23 0.45 -6.72
C VAL A 130 4.77 0.82 -6.50
N ASN A 131 4.26 1.84 -7.20
CA ASN A 131 2.94 2.40 -6.90
C ASN A 131 1.82 1.57 -7.52
N HIS A 132 2.07 0.86 -8.63
CA HIS A 132 1.05 0.12 -9.36
C HIS A 132 1.33 -1.38 -9.44
N LEU A 133 2.37 -1.82 -10.16
CA LEU A 133 2.54 -3.26 -10.46
C LEU A 133 2.76 -4.09 -9.19
N GLY A 134 3.64 -3.63 -8.31
CA GLY A 134 3.94 -4.28 -7.03
C GLY A 134 2.74 -4.23 -6.08
N THR A 135 2.07 -3.08 -6.01
CA THR A 135 0.82 -2.92 -5.25
C THR A 135 -0.27 -3.89 -5.72
N SER A 136 -0.49 -3.99 -7.02
CA SER A 136 -1.46 -4.91 -7.61
C SER A 136 -1.07 -6.37 -7.39
N LEU A 137 0.20 -6.72 -7.60
CA LEU A 137 0.69 -8.08 -7.41
C LEU A 137 0.48 -8.54 -5.96
N LEU A 138 0.91 -7.75 -4.98
CA LEU A 138 0.73 -8.11 -3.57
C LEU A 138 -0.76 -8.24 -3.20
N SER A 139 -1.58 -7.30 -3.68
CA SER A 139 -3.02 -7.32 -3.45
C SER A 139 -3.67 -8.60 -3.99
N LEU A 140 -3.29 -9.02 -5.20
CA LEU A 140 -3.80 -10.23 -5.84
C LEU A 140 -3.32 -11.50 -5.12
N LEU A 141 -2.05 -11.55 -4.70
CA LEU A 141 -1.50 -12.69 -3.96
C LEU A 141 -2.12 -12.86 -2.57
N LEU A 142 -2.46 -11.76 -1.90
CA LEU A 142 -3.05 -11.80 -0.55
C LEU A 142 -4.59 -11.83 -0.54
N LEU A 143 -5.24 -11.63 -1.68
CA LEU A 143 -6.70 -11.69 -1.81
C LEU A 143 -7.28 -13.05 -1.36
N PRO A 144 -6.69 -14.22 -1.71
CA PRO A 144 -7.16 -15.50 -1.19
C PRO A 144 -7.14 -15.57 0.34
N SER A 145 -6.10 -15.05 1.00
CA SER A 145 -6.00 -14.98 2.47
C SER A 145 -7.08 -14.12 3.11
N LEU A 146 -7.35 -12.95 2.53
CA LEU A 146 -8.46 -12.07 2.95
C LEU A 146 -9.81 -12.80 2.82
N VAL A 147 -10.08 -13.43 1.67
CA VAL A 147 -11.34 -14.15 1.43
C VAL A 147 -11.49 -15.35 2.37
N LYS A 148 -10.41 -16.10 2.59
CA LYS A 148 -10.38 -17.24 3.52
C LYS A 148 -10.69 -16.78 4.94
N THR A 149 -10.00 -15.74 5.42
CA THR A 149 -10.17 -15.19 6.77
C THR A 149 -11.60 -14.68 6.98
N ALA A 150 -12.15 -13.94 6.02
CA ALA A 150 -13.53 -13.46 6.05
C ALA A 150 -14.55 -14.60 6.22
N LYS A 151 -14.35 -15.71 5.48
CA LYS A 151 -15.22 -16.90 5.56
C LYS A 151 -15.08 -17.61 6.90
N GLU A 152 -13.86 -17.86 7.35
CA GLU A 152 -13.59 -18.57 8.61
C GLU A 152 -14.14 -17.83 9.84
N LYS A 153 -14.04 -16.50 9.85
CA LYS A 153 -14.50 -15.66 10.96
C LYS A 153 -15.95 -15.18 10.80
N SER A 154 -16.61 -15.49 9.68
CA SER A 154 -17.92 -14.91 9.32
C SER A 154 -17.94 -13.37 9.46
N ALA A 155 -16.86 -12.73 9.03
CA ALA A 155 -16.60 -11.28 9.19
C ALA A 155 -16.11 -10.66 7.88
N ILE A 156 -16.12 -9.33 7.79
CA ILE A 156 -15.67 -8.61 6.58
C ILE A 156 -14.18 -8.34 6.69
N SER A 157 -13.40 -8.89 5.75
CA SER A 157 -12.01 -8.48 5.53
C SER A 157 -11.94 -7.29 4.57
N ARG A 158 -10.90 -6.47 4.69
CA ARG A 158 -10.74 -5.22 3.91
C ARG A 158 -9.38 -5.13 3.23
N LEU A 159 -9.40 -4.87 1.92
CA LEU A 159 -8.24 -4.39 1.16
C LEU A 159 -8.43 -2.90 0.91
N VAL A 160 -7.48 -2.09 1.37
CA VAL A 160 -7.46 -0.64 1.18
C VAL A 160 -6.24 -0.28 0.35
N ILE A 161 -6.45 0.42 -0.77
CA ILE A 161 -5.37 0.97 -1.58
C ILE A 161 -5.37 2.48 -1.43
N VAL A 162 -4.30 3.00 -0.83
CA VAL A 162 -4.11 4.44 -0.66
C VAL A 162 -3.60 5.00 -1.98
N SER A 163 -4.40 5.87 -2.59
CA SER A 163 -4.03 6.62 -3.80
C SER A 163 -3.77 8.09 -3.45
N SER A 164 -3.61 8.93 -4.45
CA SER A 164 -3.39 10.37 -4.31
C SER A 164 -4.41 11.15 -5.10
N ASP A 165 -4.90 12.28 -4.58
CA ASP A 165 -5.77 13.21 -5.31
C ASP A 165 -5.18 13.67 -6.66
N MET A 166 -3.87 13.52 -6.87
CA MET A 166 -3.23 13.81 -8.15
C MET A 166 -3.84 13.03 -9.32
N HIS A 167 -4.41 11.85 -9.08
CA HIS A 167 -5.08 11.07 -10.13
C HIS A 167 -6.29 11.79 -10.74
N TYR A 168 -6.90 12.77 -10.05
CA TYR A 168 -8.00 13.57 -10.57
C TYR A 168 -7.56 14.55 -11.67
N PHE A 169 -6.27 14.90 -11.69
CA PHE A 169 -5.70 15.87 -12.62
C PHE A 169 -4.96 15.20 -13.79
N THR A 170 -4.80 13.87 -13.75
CA THR A 170 -4.22 13.12 -14.86
C THR A 170 -5.23 12.95 -15.99
N GLU A 171 -4.80 13.27 -17.22
CA GLU A 171 -5.55 12.93 -18.43
C GLU A 171 -4.85 11.80 -19.16
N ILE A 172 -5.60 10.76 -19.52
CA ILE A 172 -5.09 9.69 -20.38
C ILE A 172 -5.26 10.17 -21.83
N SER A 173 -4.15 10.51 -22.48
CA SER A 173 -4.12 10.96 -23.87
C SER A 173 -4.62 9.87 -24.82
N LYS A 174 -5.08 10.28 -26.01
CA LYS A 174 -5.52 9.35 -27.06
C LYS A 174 -4.39 8.40 -27.50
N ASP A 175 -3.16 8.89 -27.50
CA ASP A 175 -1.97 8.13 -27.85
C ASP A 175 -1.66 7.04 -26.81
N GLU A 176 -1.93 7.29 -25.52
CA GLU A 176 -1.85 6.25 -24.50
C GLU A 176 -2.94 5.20 -24.64
N GLN A 177 -4.18 5.63 -24.91
CA GLN A 177 -5.31 4.71 -25.11
C GLN A 177 -5.15 3.83 -26.35
N ALA A 178 -4.53 4.37 -27.42
CA ALA A 178 -4.25 3.64 -28.64
C ALA A 178 -3.00 2.73 -28.54
N SER A 179 -2.26 2.78 -27.43
CA SER A 179 -1.06 1.97 -27.25
C SER A 179 -1.39 0.47 -27.27
N PRO A 180 -0.64 -0.37 -28.00
CA PRO A 180 -0.81 -1.82 -27.97
C PRO A 180 -0.51 -2.41 -26.58
N SER A 181 0.28 -1.71 -25.76
CA SER A 181 0.49 -2.03 -24.36
C SER A 181 0.70 -0.76 -23.56
N ILE A 182 -0.28 -0.43 -22.70
CA ILE A 182 -0.17 0.73 -21.81
C ILE A 182 1.01 0.56 -20.84
N ILE A 183 1.23 -0.64 -20.32
CA ILE A 183 2.33 -0.92 -19.39
C ILE A 183 3.67 -0.68 -20.07
N ALA A 184 3.88 -1.18 -21.28
CA ALA A 184 5.14 -0.97 -22.00
C ALA A 184 5.39 0.50 -22.30
N LYS A 185 4.32 1.26 -22.61
CA LYS A 185 4.40 2.69 -22.86
C LYS A 185 4.79 3.48 -21.61
N LEU A 186 4.08 3.27 -20.51
CA LEU A 186 4.37 3.89 -19.21
C LEU A 186 5.77 3.52 -18.70
N ASN A 187 6.24 2.31 -19.04
CA ASN A 187 7.58 1.85 -18.67
C ASN A 187 8.72 2.52 -19.46
N SER A 188 8.42 3.14 -20.60
CA SER A 188 9.45 3.70 -21.47
C SER A 188 10.05 4.97 -20.85
N LYS A 189 11.38 5.10 -21.00
CA LYS A 189 12.09 6.32 -20.62
C LYS A 189 11.54 7.54 -21.36
N GLU A 190 11.27 7.38 -22.66
CA GLU A 190 10.76 8.46 -23.50
C GLU A 190 9.45 9.04 -22.95
N TYR A 191 8.50 8.18 -22.57
CA TYR A 191 7.26 8.62 -21.96
C TYR A 191 7.50 9.26 -20.58
N SER A 192 8.31 8.62 -19.75
CA SER A 192 8.53 9.03 -18.35
C SER A 192 9.33 10.32 -18.19
N THR A 193 10.02 10.78 -19.24
CA THR A 193 10.81 12.02 -19.22
C THR A 193 10.24 13.12 -20.11
N LYS A 194 9.06 12.92 -20.72
CA LYS A 194 8.35 13.99 -21.43
C LYS A 194 7.75 14.95 -20.40
N GLY A 195 8.39 16.09 -20.22
CA GLY A 195 7.87 17.23 -19.44
C GLY A 195 6.83 18.02 -20.21
#